data_AF-A0A6A6SVY1-F1
#
_entry.id   AF-A0A6A6SVY1-F1
#
_cell.length_a   1.000
_cell.length_b   1.000
_cell.length_c   1.000
_cell.angle_alpha   90.00
_cell.angle_beta   90.00
_cell.angle_gamma   90.00
#
_symmetry.space_group_name_H-M   'P 1'
#
loop_
_entity.id
_entity.type
_entity.pdbx_description
1 polymer ?
#
loop_
_entity_poly.entity_id
_entity_poly.type
_entity_poly.pdbx_seq_one_letter_code
_entity_poly.pdbx_strand_id
1 'polypeptide(L)'
;MGTAQNTMFVYLSPWEANTDEDSLVGGETHFPHLPFVADTADRTRFSVLKRRDDDDDGGELQESTKGPLVMPVPGSAIFWMNIRANGMGNRRNLHGGLGVLSGVKRGMNMIGMASGVERD
;
A
#
# COMPACT_ATOMS: atom_id res chain seq x y z
N MET A 1 10.36 24.71 2.86
CA MET A 1 10.00 23.34 3.30
C MET A 1 10.53 22.36 2.28
N GLY A 2 11.27 21.33 2.70
CA GLY A 2 11.81 20.32 1.79
C GLY A 2 10.70 19.47 1.15
N THR A 3 10.92 19.01 -0.08
CA THR A 3 9.99 18.12 -0.78
C THR A 3 10.24 16.67 -0.38
N ALA A 4 9.20 15.95 0.04
CA ALA A 4 9.28 14.51 0.26
C ALA A 4 9.53 13.80 -1.08
N GLN A 5 10.75 13.27 -1.26
CA GLN A 5 11.21 12.62 -2.49
C GLN A 5 10.69 11.19 -2.62
N ASN A 6 10.70 10.47 -1.50
CA ASN A 6 10.30 9.07 -1.42
C ASN A 6 9.71 8.75 -0.06
N THR A 7 9.02 7.63 -0.02
CA THR A 7 8.47 7.07 1.22
C THR A 7 8.74 5.58 1.24
N MET A 8 9.09 5.07 2.42
CA MET A 8 9.06 3.66 2.74
C MET A 8 8.05 3.43 3.87
N PHE A 9 7.13 2.49 3.69
CA PHE A 9 6.22 2.05 4.73
C PHE A 9 6.57 0.62 5.14
N VAL A 10 6.89 0.43 6.41
CA VAL A 10 7.25 -0.87 6.99
C VAL A 10 6.06 -1.38 7.79
N TYR A 11 5.67 -2.64 7.56
CA TYR A 11 4.67 -3.33 8.36
C TYR A 11 5.35 -3.97 9.56
N LEU A 12 4.93 -3.60 10.77
CA LEU A 12 5.60 -3.99 12.01
C LEU A 12 4.91 -5.19 12.64
N SER A 13 5.70 -6.14 13.14
CA SER A 13 5.21 -7.17 14.07
C SER A 13 4.98 -6.55 15.45
N PRO A 14 4.08 -7.12 16.27
CA PRO A 14 4.07 -6.83 17.69
C PRO A 14 5.41 -7.25 18.33
N TRP A 15 5.73 -6.61 19.46
CA TRP A 15 6.95 -6.90 20.23
C TRP A 15 6.86 -8.24 20.99
N GLU A 16 5.66 -8.60 21.47
CA GLU A 16 5.35 -9.92 22.01
C GLU A 16 4.24 -10.53 21.16
N ALA A 17 4.47 -11.74 20.64
CA ALA A 17 3.46 -12.49 19.90
C ALA A 17 2.41 -12.99 20.91
N ASN A 18 1.18 -12.49 20.81
CA ASN A 18 0.06 -13.02 21.57
C ASN A 18 -0.83 -13.75 20.56
N THR A 19 -0.70 -15.07 20.54
CA THR A 19 -1.00 -15.94 19.39
C THR A 19 -2.48 -15.95 18.94
N ASP A 20 -3.37 -15.31 19.69
CA ASP A 20 -4.82 -15.32 19.44
C ASP A 20 -5.39 -13.97 18.95
N GLU A 21 -4.66 -12.85 19.05
CA GLU A 21 -5.09 -11.53 18.51
C GLU A 21 -4.41 -11.15 17.16
N ASP A 22 -3.51 -12.00 16.67
CA ASP A 22 -2.50 -11.61 15.67
C ASP A 22 -2.86 -11.96 14.20
N SER A 23 -4.02 -12.56 13.91
CA SER A 23 -4.42 -12.81 12.52
C SER A 23 -5.02 -11.56 11.87
N LEU A 24 -4.16 -10.69 11.32
CA LEU A 24 -4.57 -9.49 10.59
C LEU A 24 -5.32 -9.85 9.30
N VAL A 25 -6.55 -9.34 9.16
CA VAL A 25 -7.36 -9.48 7.94
C VAL A 25 -7.71 -8.09 7.40
N GLY A 26 -7.53 -7.91 6.09
CA GLY A 26 -7.65 -6.61 5.43
C GLY A 26 -6.46 -5.70 5.73
N GLY A 27 -6.69 -4.38 5.70
CA GLY A 27 -5.63 -3.41 5.99
C GLY A 27 -4.58 -3.28 4.89
N GLU A 28 -4.88 -3.65 3.65
CA GLU A 28 -3.94 -3.52 2.54
C GLU A 28 -3.57 -2.07 2.29
N THR A 29 -2.39 -1.84 1.72
CA THR A 29 -2.04 -0.55 1.14
C THR A 29 -2.38 -0.58 -0.36
N HIS A 30 -3.32 0.26 -0.77
CA HIS A 30 -3.85 0.29 -2.14
C HIS A 30 -3.29 1.46 -2.92
N PHE A 31 -2.83 1.21 -4.16
CA PHE A 31 -2.39 2.25 -5.10
C PHE A 31 -3.30 2.28 -6.34
N PRO A 32 -4.46 2.96 -6.31
CA PRO A 32 -5.51 2.86 -7.34
C PRO A 32 -5.09 3.32 -8.76
N HIS A 33 -3.99 4.04 -8.89
CA HIS A 33 -3.53 4.61 -10.16
C HIS A 33 -2.28 3.94 -10.73
N LEU A 34 -1.79 2.87 -10.09
CA LEU A 34 -0.76 2.01 -10.66
C LEU A 34 -1.41 0.90 -11.51
N PRO A 35 -0.65 0.29 -12.43
CA PRO A 35 -1.10 -0.91 -13.13
C PRO A 35 -1.48 -2.01 -12.14
N PHE A 36 -2.45 -2.84 -12.55
CA PHE A 36 -2.82 -4.05 -11.82
C PHE A 36 -1.63 -5.01 -11.66
N VAL A 37 -1.69 -5.82 -10.62
CA VAL A 37 -0.70 -6.85 -10.30
C VAL A 37 -1.07 -8.13 -11.02
N ALA A 38 -0.24 -8.59 -11.95
CA ALA A 38 -0.49 -9.79 -12.74
C ALA A 38 -0.94 -11.01 -11.92
N ASP A 39 -1.69 -11.92 -12.52
CA ASP A 39 -2.26 -13.09 -11.84
C ASP A 39 -1.21 -14.03 -11.24
N THR A 40 0.00 -13.99 -11.78
CA THR A 40 1.15 -14.75 -11.32
C THR A 40 1.83 -14.14 -10.10
N ALA A 41 1.35 -13.03 -9.56
CA ALA A 41 1.96 -12.39 -8.42
C ALA A 41 1.78 -13.21 -7.15
N ASP A 42 2.72 -13.01 -6.23
CA ASP A 42 2.73 -13.65 -4.91
C ASP A 42 1.48 -13.25 -4.11
N ARG A 43 0.49 -14.16 -4.07
CA ARG A 43 -0.77 -13.97 -3.36
C ARG A 43 -0.62 -13.93 -1.84
N THR A 44 0.57 -14.21 -1.30
CA THR A 44 0.88 -13.98 0.13
C THR A 44 1.23 -12.52 0.42
N ARG A 45 1.53 -11.72 -0.61
CA ARG A 45 1.93 -10.31 -0.51
C ARG A 45 1.02 -9.35 -1.23
N PHE A 46 0.27 -9.83 -2.23
CA PHE A 46 -0.69 -9.04 -2.98
C PHE A 46 -2.07 -9.68 -2.91
N SER A 47 -3.06 -8.94 -2.41
CA SER A 47 -4.46 -9.37 -2.48
C SER A 47 -5.11 -8.90 -3.78
N VAL A 48 -6.28 -9.46 -4.06
CA VAL A 48 -7.15 -9.03 -5.15
C VAL A 48 -8.45 -8.57 -4.50
N LEU A 49 -8.79 -7.30 -4.66
CA LEU A 49 -10.12 -6.82 -4.28
C LEU A 49 -11.09 -7.49 -5.24
N LYS A 50 -12.12 -8.18 -4.75
CA LYS A 50 -13.24 -8.52 -5.61
C LYS A 50 -14.32 -7.46 -5.39
N ARG A 51 -14.57 -6.62 -6.40
CA ARG A 51 -15.60 -5.59 -6.34
C ARG A 51 -16.89 -6.14 -6.90
N ARG A 52 -18.01 -5.76 -6.30
CA ARG A 52 -19.30 -5.81 -6.96
C ARG A 52 -19.33 -4.60 -7.89
N ASP A 53 -19.63 -4.79 -9.17
CA ASP A 53 -19.92 -3.64 -10.02
C ASP A 53 -21.17 -2.97 -9.44
N ASP A 54 -21.10 -1.66 -9.24
CA ASP A 54 -22.14 -0.88 -8.54
C ASP A 54 -23.49 -0.87 -9.31
N ASP A 55 -23.55 -1.50 -10.49
CA ASP A 55 -24.69 -1.58 -11.41
C ASP A 55 -25.34 -2.98 -11.51
N ASP A 56 -24.88 -4.00 -10.77
CA ASP A 56 -25.46 -5.36 -10.82
C ASP A 56 -25.88 -5.88 -9.42
N ASP A 57 -27.19 -5.79 -9.15
CA ASP A 57 -27.86 -6.28 -7.94
C ASP A 57 -27.78 -7.81 -7.76
N GLY A 58 -27.09 -8.55 -8.63
CA GLY A 58 -26.88 -10.00 -8.52
C GLY A 58 -25.56 -10.56 -9.06
N GLY A 59 -24.63 -9.71 -9.54
CA GLY A 59 -23.41 -10.14 -10.21
C GLY A 59 -22.33 -10.75 -9.32
N GLU A 60 -21.60 -11.74 -9.83
CA GLU A 60 -20.40 -12.30 -9.19
C GLU A 60 -19.38 -11.20 -8.86
N LEU A 61 -18.71 -11.31 -7.71
CA LEU A 61 -17.65 -10.38 -7.34
C LEU A 61 -16.50 -10.47 -8.36
N GLN A 62 -16.37 -9.47 -9.23
CA GLN A 62 -15.30 -9.40 -10.22
C GLN A 62 -14.01 -8.89 -9.59
N GLU A 63 -12.87 -9.39 -10.07
CA GLU A 63 -11.56 -8.90 -9.63
C GLU A 63 -11.39 -7.42 -10.00
N SER A 64 -10.98 -6.62 -9.02
CA SER A 64 -10.73 -5.19 -9.12
C SER A 64 -9.59 -4.95 -10.09
N THR A 65 -9.91 -4.30 -11.20
CA THR A 65 -8.96 -3.93 -12.26
C THR A 65 -8.05 -2.76 -11.92
N LYS A 66 -8.15 -2.19 -10.71
CA LYS A 66 -7.49 -0.93 -10.33
C LYS A 66 -6.44 -1.12 -9.25
N GLY A 67 -5.16 -1.12 -9.65
CA GLY A 67 -4.00 -0.93 -8.76
C GLY A 67 -3.63 -2.10 -7.83
N PRO A 68 -2.36 -2.18 -7.38
CA PRO A 68 -1.91 -3.18 -6.42
C PRO A 68 -2.53 -2.97 -5.04
N LEU A 69 -2.83 -4.08 -4.38
CA LEU A 69 -3.24 -4.16 -2.99
C LEU A 69 -2.15 -4.91 -2.23
N VAL A 70 -1.35 -4.18 -1.47
CA VAL A 70 -0.22 -4.79 -0.76
C VAL A 70 -0.65 -5.23 0.62
N MET A 71 -0.53 -6.54 0.87
CA MET A 71 -0.86 -7.17 2.14
C MET A 71 0.07 -6.65 3.24
N PRO A 72 -0.46 -6.37 4.44
CA PRO A 72 0.33 -5.90 5.58
C PRO A 72 1.09 -7.06 6.26
N VAL A 73 2.06 -7.64 5.57
CA VAL A 73 2.87 -8.77 6.09
C VAL A 73 3.93 -8.25 7.06
N PRO A 74 3.92 -8.64 8.35
CA PRO A 74 4.92 -8.17 9.32
C PRO A 74 6.37 -8.42 8.86
N GLY A 75 7.23 -7.43 9.06
CA GLY A 75 8.63 -7.45 8.62
C GLY A 75 8.85 -7.10 7.16
N SER A 76 7.79 -6.96 6.36
CA SER A 76 7.89 -6.48 4.98
C SER A 76 7.83 -4.96 4.89
N ALA A 77 8.29 -4.41 3.77
CA ALA A 77 8.23 -2.98 3.47
C ALA A 77 7.84 -2.73 2.02
N ILE A 78 7.16 -1.60 1.79
CA ILE A 78 6.92 -1.03 0.47
C ILE A 78 7.63 0.30 0.34
N PHE A 79 8.17 0.56 -0.84
CA PHE A 79 8.93 1.77 -1.15
C PHE A 79 8.44 2.39 -2.45
N TRP A 80 8.32 3.72 -2.50
CA TRP A 80 7.96 4.44 -3.72
C TRP A 80 8.55 5.85 -3.79
N MET A 81 8.70 6.34 -5.02
CA MET A 81 9.19 7.69 -5.33
C MET A 81 8.02 8.67 -5.46
N ASN A 82 7.89 9.61 -4.52
CA ASN A 82 6.87 10.66 -4.56
C ASN A 82 7.12 11.68 -5.68
N ILE A 83 8.37 11.87 -6.08
CA ILE A 83 8.79 12.84 -7.10
C ILE A 83 9.39 12.11 -8.31
N ARG A 84 9.04 12.54 -9.52
CA ARG A 84 9.60 12.04 -10.78
C ARG A 84 10.95 12.69 -11.06
N ALA A 85 11.72 12.11 -11.99
CA ALA A 85 13.02 12.67 -12.40
C ALA A 85 12.94 14.13 -12.90
N ASN A 86 11.78 14.55 -13.41
CA ASN A 86 11.52 15.93 -13.84
C ASN A 86 11.10 16.89 -12.70
N GLY A 87 11.18 16.45 -11.43
CA GLY A 87 10.85 17.26 -10.26
C GLY A 87 9.35 17.34 -9.93
N MET A 88 8.46 16.79 -10.76
CA MET A 88 7.01 16.83 -10.51
C MET A 88 6.55 15.72 -9.58
N GLY A 89 5.50 15.99 -8.79
CA GLY A 89 4.81 14.99 -7.99
C GLY A 89 4.28 13.83 -8.83
N ASN A 90 4.51 12.60 -8.38
CA ASN A 90 4.06 11.40 -9.04
C ASN A 90 2.66 10.99 -8.56
N ARG A 91 1.61 11.59 -9.16
CA ARG A 91 0.20 11.33 -8.80
C ARG A 91 -0.24 9.86 -8.88
N ARG A 92 0.49 9.02 -9.62
CA ARG A 92 0.23 7.57 -9.68
C ARG A 92 0.42 6.87 -8.33
N ASN A 93 1.21 7.47 -7.43
CA ASN A 93 1.51 6.95 -6.11
C ASN A 93 0.53 7.44 -5.04
N LEU A 94 -0.59 8.06 -5.43
CA LEU A 94 -1.71 8.23 -4.50
C LEU A 94 -2.08 6.85 -3.97
N HIS A 95 -2.16 6.75 -2.65
CA HIS A 95 -2.40 5.48 -1.96
C HIS A 95 -3.23 5.70 -0.70
N GLY A 96 -3.80 4.61 -0.21
CA GLY A 96 -4.54 4.59 1.04
C GLY A 96 -4.42 3.25 1.74
N GLY A 97 -4.56 3.25 3.06
CA GLY A 97 -4.81 2.03 3.82
C GLY A 97 -6.29 1.65 3.68
N LEU A 98 -6.57 0.43 3.26
CA LEU A 98 -7.92 -0.13 3.33
C LEU A 98 -8.30 -0.47 4.77
N GLY A 99 -9.60 -0.71 4.99
CA GLY A 99 -10.12 -1.05 6.31
C GLY A 99 -9.51 -2.32 6.87
N VAL A 100 -9.17 -2.29 8.16
CA VAL A 100 -8.83 -3.50 8.93
C VAL A 100 -10.13 -4.17 9.32
N LEU A 101 -10.29 -5.45 8.97
CA LEU A 101 -11.48 -6.23 9.28
C LEU A 101 -11.32 -7.03 10.58
N SER A 102 -10.10 -7.46 10.89
CA SER A 102 -9.74 -8.15 12.13
C SER A 102 -8.26 -7.94 12.47
N GLY A 103 -7.90 -8.02 13.75
CA GLY A 103 -6.54 -7.81 14.26
C GLY A 103 -6.13 -6.33 14.26
N VAL A 104 -4.82 -6.05 14.34
CA VAL A 104 -4.30 -4.68 14.32
C VAL A 104 -3.17 -4.51 13.31
N LYS A 105 -3.35 -3.56 12.38
CA LYS A 105 -2.30 -3.13 11.46
C LYS A 105 -1.35 -2.14 12.15
N ARG A 106 -0.06 -2.49 12.22
CA ARG A 106 1.01 -1.61 12.69
C ARG A 106 1.93 -1.27 11.53
N GLY A 107 2.30 0.00 11.41
CA GLY A 107 3.30 0.37 10.42
C GLY A 107 3.98 1.69 10.71
N MET A 108 5.14 1.87 10.08
CA MET A 108 6.01 3.03 10.24
C MET A 108 6.33 3.63 8.88
N ASN A 109 6.15 4.94 8.76
CA ASN A 109 6.58 5.72 7.60
C ASN A 109 8.00 6.24 7.82
N MET A 110 8.88 6.00 6.84
CA MET A 110 10.13 6.71 6.69
C MET A 110 10.02 7.60 5.46
N ILE A 111 10.28 8.90 5.63
CA ILE A 111 10.08 9.91 4.57
C ILE A 111 11.45 10.49 4.20
N GLY A 112 11.89 10.24 2.97
CA GLY A 112 13.11 10.82 2.43
C GLY A 112 12.85 12.23 1.94
N MET A 113 13.44 13.24 2.58
CA MET A 113 13.33 14.64 2.18
C MET A 113 14.49 15.02 1.27
N ALA A 114 14.23 15.78 0.20
CA ALA A 114 15.30 16.51 -0.47
C ALA A 114 15.65 17.74 0.36
N SER A 115 16.91 17.86 0.76
CA SER A 115 17.50 19.15 1.08
C SER A 115 17.72 19.91 -0.22
N GLY A 116 17.33 21.19 -0.26
CA GLY A 116 17.79 22.08 -1.31
C GLY A 116 19.32 22.09 -1.26
N VAL A 117 19.97 21.73 -2.36
CA VAL A 117 21.37 22.12 -2.55
C VAL A 117 21.31 23.62 -2.82
N GLU A 118 21.61 24.44 -1.82
CA GLU A 118 22.13 25.78 -2.11
C GLU A 118 23.40 25.56 -2.92
N ARG A 119 23.33 25.91 -4.21
CA ARG A 119 24.53 26.03 -5.02
C ARG A 119 25.09 27.40 -4.66
N ASP A 120 26.22 27.39 -3.96
CA ASP A 120 27.06 28.58 -3.74
C ASP A 120 27.43 29.26 -5.07
#